data_AF-A0A5D3C4D9-F1
#
_entry.id   AF-A0A5D3C4D9-F1
#
_cell.length_a   1.000
_cell.length_b   1.000
_cell.length_c   1.000
_cell.angle_alpha   90.00
_cell.angle_beta   90.00
_cell.angle_gamma   90.00
#
_symmetry.space_group_name_H-M   'P 1'
#
loop_
_entity.id
_entity.type
_entity.pdbx_description
1 polymer ?
#
loop_
_entity_poly.entity_id
_entity_poly.type
_entity_poly.pdbx_seq_one_letter_code
_entity_poly.pdbx_strand_id
1 'polypeptide(L)' 'MKASKLLSQGTWRVLASVVDTRESEVSLSSEPVVREYPDVFRDELPGLPPPREIDFAIELEPGTAHILRASYRMAPA' A
#
# COMPACT_ATOMS: atom_id res chain seq x y z
N MET A 1 6.29 -40.44 18.71
CA MET A 1 5.05 -40.67 19.49
C MET A 1 3.87 -40.06 18.74
N LYS A 2 2.76 -40.77 18.47
CA LYS A 2 1.59 -40.21 17.76
C LYS A 2 0.55 -39.70 18.77
N ALA A 3 -0.06 -38.54 18.50
CA ALA A 3 -1.07 -37.94 19.37
C ALA A 3 -2.27 -38.87 19.65
N SER A 4 -2.63 -39.74 18.70
CA SER A 4 -3.70 -40.73 18.82
C SER A 4 -3.48 -41.76 19.93
N LYS A 5 -2.25 -42.24 20.10
CA LYS A 5 -1.89 -43.22 21.14
C LYS A 5 -2.01 -42.64 22.54
N LEU A 6 -1.80 -41.34 22.65
CA LEU A 6 -1.89 -40.63 23.91
C LEU A 6 -3.37 -40.29 24.23
N LEU A 7 -4.21 -40.02 23.22
CA LEU A 7 -5.65 -39.81 23.36
C LEU A 7 -6.38 -41.02 23.95
N SER A 8 -5.95 -42.25 23.64
CA SER A 8 -6.56 -43.48 24.16
C SER A 8 -6.22 -43.79 25.63
N GLN A 9 -5.36 -43.00 26.29
CA GLN A 9 -4.88 -43.28 27.66
C GLN A 9 -5.67 -42.56 28.76
N GLY A 10 -6.81 -41.93 28.44
CA GLY A 10 -7.73 -41.35 29.43
C GLY A 10 -7.21 -40.11 30.18
N THR A 11 -6.12 -39.51 29.72
CA THR A 11 -5.55 -38.27 30.30
C THR A 11 -6.23 -37.02 29.71
N TRP A 12 -6.40 -35.98 30.52
CA TRP A 12 -6.87 -34.66 30.06
C TRP A 12 -5.96 -34.10 28.95
N ARG A 13 -6.56 -33.58 27.88
CA ARG A 13 -5.84 -32.98 26.74
C ARG A 13 -6.52 -31.71 26.29
N VAL A 14 -5.68 -30.77 25.86
CA VAL A 14 -6.11 -29.57 25.15
C VAL A 14 -5.65 -29.71 23.71
N LEU A 15 -6.57 -29.53 22.78
CA LEU A 15 -6.26 -29.44 21.36
C LEU A 15 -6.07 -27.97 21.02
N ALA A 16 -4.92 -27.65 20.41
CA ALA A 16 -4.68 -26.35 19.80
C ALA A 16 -4.57 -26.58 18.30
N SER A 17 -5.41 -25.89 17.53
CA SER A 17 -5.22 -25.75 16.09
C SER A 17 -4.47 -24.45 15.82
N VAL A 18 -3.48 -24.52 14.94
CA VAL A 18 -2.85 -23.34 14.36
C VAL A 18 -3.43 -23.18 12.97
N VAL A 19 -4.08 -22.05 12.73
CA VAL A 19 -4.45 -21.62 11.38
C VAL A 19 -3.31 -20.74 10.89
N ASP A 20 -2.75 -21.09 9.74
CA ASP A 20 -1.77 -20.24 9.08
C ASP A 20 -2.49 -18.99 8.55
N THR A 21 -2.19 -17.84 9.15
CA THR A 21 -2.74 -16.52 8.74
C THR A 21 -1.76 -15.77 7.85
N ARG A 22 -0.80 -16.44 7.23
CA ARG A 22 -0.05 -15.83 6.11
C ARG A 22 -1.08 -15.38 5.09
N GLU A 23 -1.25 -14.07 4.98
CA GLU A 23 -2.07 -13.49 3.93
C GLU A 23 -1.50 -14.01 2.61
N SER A 24 -2.33 -14.71 1.83
CA SER A 24 -2.00 -14.94 0.43
C SER A 24 -1.70 -13.57 -0.14
N GLU A 25 -0.60 -13.40 -0.89
CA GLU A 25 -0.27 -12.13 -1.54
C GLU A 25 -1.54 -11.58 -2.20
N VAL A 26 -2.11 -10.54 -1.59
CA VAL A 26 -3.35 -9.95 -2.07
C VAL A 26 -2.99 -9.24 -3.35
N SER A 27 -3.38 -9.82 -4.49
CA SER A 27 -3.13 -9.20 -5.77
C SER A 27 -3.96 -7.93 -5.84
N LEU A 28 -3.32 -6.76 -5.96
CA LEU A 28 -3.99 -5.47 -6.16
C LEU A 28 -4.92 -5.46 -7.39
N SER A 29 -4.74 -6.41 -8.30
CA SER A 29 -5.65 -6.65 -9.43
C SER A 29 -6.99 -7.28 -9.03
N SER A 30 -7.19 -7.66 -7.77
CA SER A 30 -8.45 -8.23 -7.28
C SER A 30 -9.50 -7.15 -6.95
N GLU A 31 -9.02 -5.95 -6.68
CA GLU A 31 -9.78 -4.77 -6.30
C GLU A 31 -10.60 -4.29 -7.51
N PRO A 32 -11.94 -4.18 -7.38
CA PRO A 32 -12.82 -3.79 -8.49
C PRO A 32 -12.38 -2.49 -9.17
N VAL A 33 -11.95 -1.50 -8.37
CA VAL A 33 -11.47 -0.21 -8.87
C VAL A 33 -10.22 -0.37 -9.74
N VAL A 34 -9.26 -1.21 -9.34
CA VAL A 34 -8.03 -1.41 -10.13
C VAL A 34 -8.36 -2.10 -11.45
N ARG A 35 -9.30 -3.05 -11.44
CA ARG A 35 -9.76 -3.76 -12.64
C ARG A 35 -10.53 -2.87 -13.62
N GLU A 36 -11.24 -1.86 -13.12
CA GLU A 36 -11.99 -0.91 -13.94
C GLU A 36 -11.09 0.10 -14.67
N TYR A 37 -9.89 0.36 -14.15
CA TYR A 37 -8.96 1.37 -14.68
C TYR A 37 -7.55 0.80 -14.94
N PRO A 38 -7.40 -0.20 -15.84
CA PRO A 38 -6.12 -0.85 -16.12
C PRO A 38 -5.09 0.08 -16.78
N ASP A 39 -5.53 1.19 -17.37
CA ASP A 39 -4.68 2.23 -17.95
C ASP A 39 -4.11 3.22 -16.93
N VAL A 40 -4.79 3.39 -15.78
CA VAL A 40 -4.36 4.23 -14.67
C VAL A 40 -3.41 3.46 -13.74
N PHE A 41 -3.71 2.19 -13.48
CA PHE A 41 -2.95 1.32 -12.58
C PHE A 41 -2.06 0.33 -13.34
N ARG A 42 -1.22 0.83 -14.24
CA ARG A 42 -0.24 0.02 -14.96
C ARG A 42 0.97 -0.31 -14.07
N ASP A 43 1.60 -1.44 -14.33
CA ASP A 43 2.87 -1.82 -13.68
C ASP A 43 3.99 -0.79 -13.98
N GLU A 44 3.90 -0.12 -15.12
CA GLU A 44 4.82 0.94 -15.56
C GLU A 44 4.07 2.28 -15.69
N LEU A 45 4.65 3.36 -15.12
CA LEU A 45 4.06 4.70 -15.18
C LEU A 45 4.15 5.29 -16.59
N PRO A 46 3.09 5.95 -17.11
CA PRO A 46 3.02 6.45 -18.49
C PRO A 46 3.93 7.66 -18.82
N GLY A 47 4.95 7.94 -17.99
CA GLY A 47 5.81 9.10 -18.14
C GLY A 47 5.16 10.40 -17.64
N LEU A 48 5.71 11.54 -18.04
CA LEU A 48 5.15 12.84 -17.70
C LEU A 48 3.81 13.04 -18.43
N PRO A 49 2.83 13.69 -17.79
CA PRO A 49 1.60 14.05 -18.47
C PRO A 49 1.91 14.99 -19.65
N PRO A 50 1.09 14.97 -20.71
CA PRO A 50 1.25 15.91 -21.81
C PRO A 50 1.14 17.36 -21.31
N PRO A 51 1.80 18.32 -21.99
CA PRO A 51 1.63 19.73 -21.67
C PRO A 51 0.15 20.09 -21.76
N ARG A 52 -0.35 20.79 -20.74
CA ARG A 52 -1.73 21.25 -20.71
C ARG A 52 -1.87 22.41 -21.70
N GLU A 53 -3.00 22.47 -22.40
CA GLU A 53 -3.29 23.56 -23.35
C GLU A 53 -3.50 24.92 -22.66
N ILE A 54 -3.71 24.92 -21.35
CA ILE A 54 -4.01 26.11 -20.54
C ILE A 54 -2.90 26.31 -19.53
N ASP A 55 -2.37 27.53 -19.49
CA ASP A 55 -1.45 28.00 -18.46
C ASP A 55 -2.21 28.21 -17.14
N PHE A 56 -1.74 27.59 -16.06
CA PHE A 56 -2.32 27.78 -14.74
C PHE A 56 -1.65 28.97 -14.07
N ALA A 57 -2.45 29.97 -13.67
CA ALA A 57 -2.01 31.03 -12.78
C ALA A 57 -2.35 30.68 -11.33
N ILE A 58 -1.42 30.96 -10.40
CA ILE A 58 -1.70 30.96 -8.97
C ILE A 58 -1.99 32.40 -8.57
N GLU A 59 -3.27 32.70 -8.36
CA GLU A 59 -3.69 33.99 -7.83
C GLU A 59 -3.48 34.01 -6.31
N LEU A 60 -2.89 35.10 -5.81
CA LEU A 60 -2.70 35.32 -4.39
C LEU A 60 -3.68 36.38 -3.90
N GLU A 61 -4.17 36.22 -2.68
CA GLU A 61 -4.95 37.24 -2.01
C GLU A 61 -4.14 38.55 -1.92
N PRO A 62 -4.75 39.72 -2.21
CA PRO A 62 -4.05 40.99 -2.11
C PRO A 62 -3.38 41.18 -0.75
N GLY A 63 -2.09 41.50 -0.74
CA GLY A 63 -1.30 41.65 0.48
C GLY A 63 -0.60 40.38 0.98
N THR A 64 -0.70 39.25 0.26
CA THR A 64 0.09 38.04 0.56
C THR A 64 1.59 38.33 0.37
N ALA A 65 2.36 38.25 1.45
CA ALA A 65 3.81 38.37 1.40
C ALA A 65 4.44 37.05 0.92
N HIS A 66 5.57 37.14 0.20
CA HIS A 66 6.34 35.96 -0.18
C HIS A 66 6.93 35.28 1.05
N ILE A 67 6.83 33.95 1.08
CA ILE A 67 7.49 33.12 2.09
C ILE A 67 8.79 32.60 1.49
N LEU A 68 9.91 32.94 2.13
CA LEU A 68 11.22 32.40 1.80
C LEU A 68 11.72 31.59 2.99
N ARG A 69 12.01 30.31 2.79
CA ARG A 69 12.59 29.43 3.80
C ARG A 69 13.82 28.74 3.23
N ALA A 70 14.90 28.67 4.01
CA ALA A 70 16.07 27.91 3.61
C ALA A 70 15.71 26.43 3.39
N SER A 71 16.29 25.83 2.34
CA SER A 71 16.16 24.39 2.10
C SER A 71 16.79 23.60 3.24
N TYR A 72 16.18 22.48 3.62
CA TYR A 72 16.80 21.57 4.57
C TYR A 72 18.00 20.86 3.93
N ARG A 73 19.04 20.55 4.71
CA ARG A 73 20.22 19.83 4.22
C ARG A 73 19.88 18.34 4.09
N MET A 74 19.95 17.79 2.86
CA MET A 74 19.87 16.34 2.67
C MET A 74 21.18 15.67 3.09
N ALA A 75 21.11 14.43 3.58
CA ALA A 75 22.27 13.61 3.84
C ALA A 75 22.97 13.23 2.51
N PRO A 76 24.29 12.98 2.51
CA PRO A 76 24.98 12.41 1.36
C PRO A 76 24.43 11.03 0.99
N ALA A 77 24.59 10.67 -0.29
CA ALA A 77 24.29 9.34 -0.81
C ALA A 77 25.32 8.29 -0.37
#